data_AF-A0A3N5PLJ0-F1
#
_entry.id   AF-A0A3N5PLJ0-F1
#
_cell.length_a   1.000
_cell.length_b   1.000
_cell.length_c   1.000
_cell.angle_alpha   90.00
_cell.angle_beta   90.00
_cell.angle_gamma   90.00
#
_symmetry.space_group_name_H-M   'P 1'
#
loop_
_entity.id
_entity.type
_entity.pdbx_description
1 polymer ?
#
loop_
_entity_poly.entity_id
_entity_poly.type
_entity_poly.pdbx_seq_one_letter_code
_entity_poly.pdbx_strand_id
1 'polypeptide(L)' 'MLLAGDVGGTKTLIGLFEPGPARPKLIDSRAYRTLDYPDLRALTQQFLRD' A
#
# COMPACT_ATOMS: atom_id res chain seq x y z
N MET A 1 -3.69 12.25 -4.81
CA MET A 1 -3.27 11.27 -3.80
C MET A 1 -2.15 10.42 -4.38
N LEU A 2 -1.28 9.88 -3.54
CA LEU A 2 -0.17 9.01 -3.93
C LEU A 2 -0.34 7.66 -3.27
N LEU A 3 -0.29 6.58 -4.05
CA LEU A 3 -0.21 5.22 -3.51
C LEU A 3 1.25 4.80 -3.48
N ALA A 4 1.73 4.33 -2.33
CA ALA A 4 3.08 3.81 -2.19
C ALA A 4 3.05 2.43 -1.53
N GLY A 5 4.02 1.60 -1.90
CA GLY A 5 4.18 0.26 -1.36
C GLY A 5 5.62 -0.06 -0.99
N ASP A 6 5.80 -0.77 0.11
CA ASP A 6 7.03 -1.45 0.48
C ASP A 6 6.78 -2.96 0.36
N VAL A 7 7.39 -3.57 -0.67
CA VAL A 7 7.08 -4.93 -1.12
C VAL A 7 8.21 -5.87 -0.69
N GLY A 8 7.93 -6.72 0.29
CA GLY A 8 8.82 -7.78 0.74
C GLY A 8 8.29 -9.18 0.41
N GLY A 9 9.14 -10.19 0.57
CA GLY A 9 8.78 -11.59 0.26
C GLY A 9 7.68 -12.18 1.14
N THR A 10 7.58 -11.75 2.40
CA THR A 10 6.57 -12.26 3.36
C THR A 10 5.50 -11.24 3.72
N LYS A 11 5.85 -9.95 3.67
CA LYS A 11 4.97 -8.85 4.07
C LYS A 11 5.06 -7.73 3.05
N THR A 12 3.91 -7.16 2.71
CA THR A 12 3.79 -5.96 1.87
C THR A 12 3.04 -4.88 2.66
N LEU A 13 3.60 -3.68 2.73
CA LEU A 13 2.94 -2.50 3.28
C LEU A 13 2.42 -1.65 2.13
N ILE A 14 1.15 -1.25 2.18
CA ILE A 14 0.57 -0.29 1.25
C ILE A 14 0.10 0.92 2.05
N GLY A 15 0.34 2.12 1.52
CA GLY A 15 -0.15 3.35 2.11
C GLY A 15 -0.65 4.34 1.07
N LEU A 16 -1.68 5.09 1.46
CA LEU A 16 -2.22 6.22 0.72
C LEU A 16 -1.73 7.50 1.36
N PHE A 17 -1.25 8.41 0.53
CA PHE A 17 -0.66 9.66 0.98
C PHE A 17 -1.28 10.86 0.27
N GLU A 18 -1.41 11.95 1.02
CA GLU A 18 -1.69 13.27 0.49
C GLU A 18 -0.37 13.90 -0.01
N PRO A 19 -0.29 14.37 -1.27
CA PRO A 19 0.89 15.10 -1.75
C PRO A 19 1.09 16.38 -0.92
N GLY A 20 2.33 16.72 -0.62
CA GLY A 20 2.69 17.94 0.11
C GLY A 20 4.07 18.45 -0.29
N PRO A 21 4.38 19.73 -0.02
CA PRO A 21 5.56 20.40 -0.56
C PRO A 21 6.91 19.86 -0.05
N ALA A 22 6.93 19.12 1.07
CA ALA A 22 8.15 18.53 1.63
C ALA A 22 8.07 17.00 1.67
N ARG A 23 7.10 16.46 2.41
CA ARG A 23 6.86 15.02 2.53
C ARG A 23 5.37 14.72 2.39
N PRO A 24 4.98 13.69 1.62
CA PRO A 24 3.59 13.25 1.57
C PRO A 24 3.08 12.87 2.97
N LYS A 25 1.88 13.30 3.31
CA LYS A 25 1.24 12.98 4.60
C LYS A 25 0.52 11.64 4.47
N LEU A 26 0.77 10.73 5.41
CA LEU A 26 0.08 9.45 5.47
C LEU A 26 -1.42 9.68 5.77
N ILE A 27 -2.29 9.12 4.94
CA ILE A 27 -3.74 9.12 5.12
C ILE A 27 -4.19 7.79 5.72
N ASP A 28 -3.76 6.69 5.11
CA ASP A 28 -4.07 5.33 5.54
C ASP A 28 -2.91 4.38 5.19
N SER A 29 -2.68 3.36 6.00
CA SER A 29 -1.76 2.27 5.69
C SER A 29 -2.23 0.94 6.24
N ARG A 30 -1.92 -0.11 5.49
CA ARG A 30 -2.21 -1.49 5.86
C ARG A 30 -1.03 -2.40 5.56
N ALA A 31 -0.91 -3.45 6.38
CA ALA A 31 0.05 -4.51 6.20
C ALA A 31 -0.68 -5.76 5.71
N TYR A 32 -0.15 -6.37 4.65
CA TYR A 32 -0.65 -7.59 4.07
C TYR A 32 0.45 -8.66 4.13
N ARG A 33 0.04 -9.92 4.32
CA ARG A 33 0.94 -11.05 4.09
C ARG A 33 1.06 -11.23 2.58
N THR A 34 2.29 -11.17 2.04
CA THR A 34 2.53 -11.16 0.59
C THR A 34 1.97 -12.42 -0.08
N LEU A 35 2.12 -13.58 0.56
CA LEU A 35 1.72 -14.87 0.01
C LEU A 35 0.20 -15.12 0.05
N ASP A 36 -0.58 -14.24 0.69
CA ASP A 36 -2.04 -14.36 0.73
C ASP A 36 -2.69 -13.79 -0.56
N TYR A 37 -1.91 -13.13 -1.43
CA TYR A 37 -2.37 -12.54 -2.68
C TYR A 37 -1.59 -13.12 -3.87
N PRO A 38 -2.25 -13.35 -5.02
CA PRO A 38 -1.62 -13.96 -6.19
C PRO A 38 -0.57 -13.04 -6.85
N ASP A 39 -0.74 -11.72 -6.71
CA ASP A 39 0.17 -10.71 -7.23
C ASP A 39 -0.04 -9.35 -6.53
N LEU A 40 0.83 -8.38 -6.84
CA LEU A 40 0.77 -7.02 -6.30
C LEU A 40 -0.47 -6.24 -6.76
N ARG A 41 -1.01 -6.54 -7.95
CA ARG A 41 -2.22 -5.90 -8.47
C ARG A 41 -3.43 -6.29 -7.62
N ALA A 42 -3.59 -7.56 -7.28
CA ALA A 42 -4.68 -8.04 -6.43
C ALA A 42 -4.63 -7.40 -5.03
N LEU A 43 -3.42 -7.31 -4.47
CA LEU A 43 -3.18 -6.69 -3.15
C LEU A 43 -3.49 -5.19 -3.16
N THR A 44 -3.00 -4.44 -4.16
CA THR A 44 -3.30 -3.00 -4.29
C THR A 44 -4.80 -2.75 -4.53
N GLN A 45 -5.46 -3.60 -5.31
CA GLN A 45 -6.91 -3.52 -5.49
C GLN A 45 -7.67 -3.81 -4.19
N GLN A 46 -7.18 -4.72 -3.34
CA GLN A 46 -7.78 -4.97 -2.03
C GLN A 46 -7.70 -3.71 -1.16
N PHE A 47 -6.53 -3.08 -1.09
CA PHE A 47 -6.36 -1.82 -0.35
C PHE A 47 -7.30 -0.71 -0.83
N LEU A 48 -7.61 -0.63 -2.12
CA LEU A 48 -8.49 0.41 -2.66
C LEU A 48 -9.98 0.12 -2.45
N ARG A 49 -10.38 -1.11 -2.10
CA ARG A 49 -11.78 -1.49 -1.88
C ARG A 49 -12.22 -1.36 -0.43
N ASP A 50 -11.29 -1.62 0.49
CA ASP A 50 -11.52 -1.57 1.94
C ASP A 50 -11.33 -0.15 2.48
#